data_AF-A0A7C8KT42-F1
#
_entry.id   AF-A0A7C8KT42-F1
#
_cell.length_a   1.000
_cell.length_b   1.000
_cell.length_c   1.000
_cell.angle_alpha   90.00
_cell.angle_beta   90.00
_cell.angle_gamma   90.00
#
_symmetry.space_group_name_H-M   'P 1'
#
loop_
_entity.id
_entity.type
_entity.pdbx_description
1 polymer ?
#
loop_
_entity_poly.entity_id
_entity_poly.type
_entity_poly.pdbx_seq_one_letter_code
_entity_poly.pdbx_strand_id
1 'polypeptide(L)'
;MLLISCGNQSLSTVVDDYDTSQLSSEFTNKTAYEIGANVEGMPIFKNTEKALQQAKVDYQAGFEATAEEFELEPVSHNNYKQYFAYAWQLTTSDSTIQQQGVEISKFFDIYQNSFQHKNKPDVGF
;
A
#
# COMPACT_ATOMS: atom_id res chain seq x y z
N MET A 1 30.19 19.11 13.98
CA MET A 1 28.88 19.24 13.30
C MET A 1 28.91 18.22 12.17
N LEU A 2 28.29 17.05 12.36
CA LEU A 2 28.22 16.03 11.30
C LEU A 2 27.17 16.49 10.29
N LEU A 3 27.63 17.00 9.15
CA LEU A 3 26.80 17.12 7.96
C LEU A 3 26.56 15.70 7.47
N ILE A 4 25.43 15.09 7.84
CA ILE A 4 24.95 13.90 7.13
C ILE A 4 24.67 14.38 5.72
N SER A 5 25.57 14.05 4.81
CA SER A 5 25.36 14.20 3.37
C SER A 5 24.03 13.53 3.05
N CYS A 6 23.03 14.30 2.62
CA CYS A 6 21.83 13.80 1.95
C CYS A 6 22.24 13.16 0.61
N GLY A 7 23.01 12.09 0.65
CA GLY A 7 23.38 11.31 -0.52
C GLY A 7 22.22 10.38 -0.85
N ASN A 8 21.45 10.71 -1.89
CA ASN A 8 20.49 9.84 -2.59
C ASN A 8 19.81 8.80 -1.70
N GLN A 9 19.10 9.24 -0.67
CA GLN A 9 18.28 8.34 0.15
C GLN A 9 17.07 7.87 -0.68
N SER A 10 16.86 6.55 -0.75
CA SER A 10 15.81 5.91 -1.55
C SER A 10 14.42 6.18 -0.97
N LEU A 11 13.40 6.29 -1.83
CA LEU A 11 11.99 6.38 -1.43
C LEU A 11 11.52 5.16 -0.62
N SER A 12 12.19 4.02 -0.77
CA SER A 12 11.89 2.79 -0.04
C SER A 12 12.55 2.70 1.34
N THR A 13 13.28 3.75 1.77
CA THR A 13 13.97 3.78 3.07
C THR A 13 13.22 4.66 4.05
N VAL A 14 12.96 4.13 5.25
CA VAL A 14 12.41 4.91 6.36
C VAL A 14 13.51 5.77 6.96
N VAL A 15 13.26 7.08 7.01
CA VAL A 15 14.21 8.08 7.53
C VAL A 15 13.65 8.87 8.72
N ASP A 16 12.35 8.75 8.99
CA ASP A 16 11.70 9.38 10.13
C ASP A 16 10.49 8.53 10.58
N ASP A 17 9.98 8.81 11.78
CA ASP A 17 8.71 8.26 12.24
C ASP A 17 7.53 8.89 11.47
N TYR A 18 6.39 8.18 11.43
CA TYR A 18 5.17 8.69 10.81
C TYR A 18 4.01 8.62 11.80
N ASP A 19 3.22 9.69 11.90
CA ASP A 19 2.01 9.69 12.74
C ASP A 19 0.92 8.84 12.09
N THR A 20 0.76 7.61 12.59
CA THR A 20 -0.24 6.67 12.11
C THR A 20 -1.63 6.88 12.72
N SER A 21 -1.84 7.91 13.55
CA SER A 21 -3.13 8.16 14.22
C SER A 21 -4.30 8.39 13.26
N GLN A 22 -4.00 8.86 12.04
CA GLN A 22 -4.98 9.10 10.98
C GLN A 22 -5.16 7.88 10.06
N LEU A 23 -4.40 6.81 10.23
CA LEU A 23 -4.51 5.61 9.40
C LEU A 23 -5.60 4.67 9.95
N SER A 24 -6.11 3.82 9.05
CA SER A 24 -7.02 2.71 9.41
C SER A 24 -6.41 1.88 10.55
N SER A 25 -7.22 1.51 11.54
CA SER A 25 -6.77 0.67 12.66
C SER A 25 -6.28 -0.70 12.20
N GLU A 26 -6.64 -1.13 10.99
CA GLU A 26 -6.10 -2.34 10.35
C GLU A 26 -4.58 -2.28 10.18
N PHE A 27 -4.01 -1.08 10.00
CA PHE A 27 -2.57 -0.89 9.79
C PHE A 27 -1.77 -0.66 11.08
N THR A 28 -2.42 -0.45 12.23
CA THR A 28 -1.72 -0.13 13.50
C THR A 28 -1.53 -1.34 14.42
N ASN A 29 -2.17 -2.47 14.11
CA ASN A 29 -2.22 -3.64 15.01
C ASN A 29 -1.28 -4.80 14.61
N LYS A 30 -0.48 -4.66 13.54
CA LYS A 30 0.36 -5.76 13.02
C LYS A 30 1.79 -5.29 12.74
N THR A 31 2.78 -6.04 13.23
CA THR A 31 4.21 -5.77 12.94
C THR A 31 4.55 -5.80 11.45
N ALA A 32 3.76 -6.49 10.61
CA ALA A 32 3.94 -6.47 9.16
C ALA A 32 3.59 -5.12 8.51
N TYR A 33 2.79 -4.29 9.19
CA TYR A 33 2.36 -2.97 8.74
C TYR A 33 3.02 -1.84 9.52
N GLU A 34 4.17 -2.08 10.15
CA GLU A 34 4.93 -0.96 10.73
C GLU A 34 5.26 0.06 9.64
N ILE A 35 4.89 1.31 9.90
CA ILE A 35 5.03 2.42 8.95
C ILE A 35 6.06 3.41 9.49
N GLY A 36 6.77 4.05 8.58
CA GLY A 36 7.59 5.22 8.84
C GLY A 36 7.49 6.19 7.65
N ALA A 37 8.19 7.31 7.73
CA ALA A 37 8.23 8.28 6.66
C ALA A 37 9.46 8.06 5.78
N ASN A 38 9.28 8.16 4.45
CA ASN A 38 10.39 8.25 3.51
C ASN A 38 10.96 9.68 3.46
N VAL A 39 11.97 9.90 2.61
CA VAL A 39 12.64 11.21 2.44
C VAL A 39 11.74 12.35 1.98
N GLU A 40 10.57 12.03 1.42
CA GLU A 40 9.56 13.02 1.00
C GLU A 40 8.50 13.26 2.09
N GLY A 41 8.65 12.64 3.27
CA GLY A 41 7.68 12.69 4.36
C GLY A 41 6.44 11.84 4.11
N MET A 42 6.48 10.93 3.13
CA MET A 42 5.34 10.08 2.77
C MET A 42 5.36 8.78 3.59
N PRO A 43 4.18 8.25 3.98
CA PRO A 43 4.13 6.99 4.71
C PRO A 43 4.56 5.83 3.80
N ILE A 44 5.46 4.99 4.31
CA ILE A 44 5.85 3.73 3.69
C ILE A 44 5.86 2.60 4.73
N PHE A 45 5.64 1.37 4.30
CA PHE A 45 5.90 0.21 5.15
C PHE A 45 7.41 0.04 5.37
N LYS A 46 7.83 -0.19 6.63
CA LYS A 46 9.23 -0.48 6.98
C LYS A 46 9.78 -1.70 6.23
N ASN A 47 8.91 -2.67 5.94
CA ASN A 47 9.22 -3.82 5.10
C ASN A 47 8.06 -4.06 4.10
N THR A 48 8.21 -3.51 2.90
CA THR A 48 7.19 -3.56 1.85
C THR A 48 6.84 -4.97 1.41
N GLU A 49 7.81 -5.87 1.30
CA GLU A 49 7.57 -7.27 0.93
C GLU A 49 6.74 -7.97 2.01
N LYS A 50 7.14 -7.84 3.29
CA LYS A 50 6.40 -8.42 4.40
C LYS A 50 4.98 -7.85 4.51
N ALA A 51 4.81 -6.56 4.25
CA ALA A 51 3.51 -5.91 4.22
C ALA A 51 2.63 -6.49 3.10
N LEU A 52 3.17 -6.69 1.89
CA LEU A 52 2.41 -7.29 0.78
C LEU A 52 2.02 -8.74 1.07
N GLN A 53 2.91 -9.53 1.67
CA GLN A 53 2.59 -10.91 2.07
C GLN A 53 1.50 -10.95 3.14
N GLN A 54 1.51 -10.03 4.10
CA GLN A 54 0.45 -9.94 5.11
C GLN A 54 -0.88 -9.49 4.49
N ALA A 55 -0.87 -8.51 3.59
CA ALA A 55 -2.08 -8.03 2.91
C ALA A 55 -2.77 -9.16 2.13
N LYS A 56 -1.99 -10.00 1.43
CA LYS A 56 -2.51 -11.18 0.72
C LYS A 56 -3.29 -12.14 1.62
N VAL A 57 -2.90 -12.26 2.88
CA VAL A 57 -3.58 -13.10 3.87
C VAL A 57 -4.80 -12.38 4.44
N ASP A 58 -4.63 -11.12 4.84
CA ASP A 58 -5.68 -10.34 5.51
C ASP A 58 -6.86 -10.04 4.60
N TYR A 59 -6.59 -9.80 3.32
CA TYR A 59 -7.57 -9.38 2.32
C TYR A 59 -7.74 -10.41 1.21
N GLN A 60 -7.51 -11.69 1.51
CA GLN A 60 -7.51 -12.78 0.52
C GLN A 60 -8.77 -12.77 -0.34
N ALA A 61 -9.95 -12.70 0.27
CA ALA A 61 -11.23 -12.74 -0.46
C ALA A 61 -11.42 -11.50 -1.36
N GLY A 62 -11.00 -10.32 -0.90
CA GLY A 62 -11.01 -9.09 -1.71
C GLY A 62 -10.07 -9.19 -2.90
N PHE A 63 -8.87 -9.76 -2.70
CA PHE A 63 -7.93 -10.00 -3.80
C PHE A 63 -8.47 -10.99 -4.81
N GLU A 64 -9.02 -12.12 -4.37
CA GLU A 64 -9.61 -13.14 -5.23
C GLU A 64 -10.80 -12.58 -6.02
N ALA A 65 -11.71 -11.85 -5.35
CA ALA A 65 -12.85 -11.21 -6.02
C ALA A 65 -12.42 -10.16 -7.04
N THR A 66 -11.39 -9.36 -6.75
CA THR A 66 -10.86 -8.36 -7.69
C THR A 66 -10.22 -9.05 -8.89
N ALA A 67 -9.49 -10.14 -8.67
CA ALA A 67 -8.89 -10.92 -9.74
C ALA A 67 -9.95 -11.52 -10.66
N GLU A 68 -11.03 -12.06 -10.10
CA GLU A 68 -12.15 -12.63 -10.84
C GLU A 68 -12.94 -11.58 -11.62
N GLU A 69 -13.36 -10.48 -10.97
CA GLU A 69 -14.23 -9.47 -11.59
C GLU A 69 -13.52 -8.69 -12.71
N PHE A 70 -12.21 -8.48 -12.61
CA PHE A 70 -11.42 -7.68 -13.56
C PHE A 70 -10.44 -8.51 -14.40
N GLU A 71 -10.56 -9.84 -14.38
CA GLU A 71 -9.72 -10.79 -15.14
C GLU A 71 -8.21 -10.54 -14.92
N LEU A 72 -7.80 -10.33 -13.67
CA LEU A 72 -6.41 -10.05 -13.31
C LEU A 72 -5.66 -11.30 -12.87
N GLU A 73 -4.35 -11.33 -13.15
CA GLU A 73 -3.44 -12.26 -12.48
C GLU A 73 -3.42 -12.02 -10.97
N PRO A 74 -3.11 -13.04 -10.14
CA PRO A 74 -2.97 -12.88 -8.70
C PRO A 74 -2.05 -11.71 -8.31
N VAL A 75 -2.37 -11.04 -7.22
CA VAL A 75 -1.69 -9.79 -6.85
C VAL A 75 -0.18 -10.00 -6.60
N SER A 76 0.59 -9.05 -7.09
CA SER A 76 2.05 -8.99 -7.03
C SER A 76 2.54 -7.54 -7.11
N HIS A 77 3.84 -7.34 -6.94
CA HIS A 77 4.45 -6.02 -7.18
C HIS A 77 4.29 -5.54 -8.64
N ASN A 78 4.10 -6.43 -9.62
CA ASN A 78 4.03 -6.02 -11.02
C ASN A 78 2.64 -5.48 -11.42
N ASN A 79 1.58 -5.90 -10.72
CA ASN A 79 0.19 -5.56 -11.05
C ASN A 79 -0.55 -4.84 -9.92
N TYR A 80 0.12 -4.44 -8.83
CA TYR A 80 -0.53 -3.82 -7.67
C TYR A 80 -1.36 -2.57 -8.03
N LYS A 81 -0.96 -1.82 -9.06
CA LYS A 81 -1.68 -0.62 -9.51
C LYS A 81 -3.08 -0.92 -10.03
N GLN A 82 -3.29 -2.09 -10.65
CA GLN A 82 -4.61 -2.51 -11.09
C GLN A 82 -5.51 -2.79 -9.87
N TYR A 83 -4.96 -3.47 -8.86
CA TYR A 83 -5.68 -3.70 -7.61
C TYR A 83 -5.95 -2.41 -6.84
N PHE A 84 -5.01 -1.47 -6.81
CA PHE A 84 -5.22 -0.13 -6.25
C PHE A 84 -6.42 0.58 -6.90
N ALA A 85 -6.46 0.56 -8.24
CA ALA A 85 -7.49 1.22 -9.03
C ALA A 85 -8.86 0.53 -8.93
N TYR A 86 -8.91 -0.79 -8.84
CA TYR A 86 -10.15 -1.55 -9.02
C TYR A 86 -10.72 -2.18 -7.75
N ALA A 87 -9.92 -2.51 -6.73
CA ALA A 87 -10.44 -3.27 -5.59
C ALA A 87 -11.55 -2.54 -4.82
N TRP A 88 -11.48 -1.22 -4.69
CA TRP A 88 -12.53 -0.42 -4.03
C TRP A 88 -13.86 -0.37 -4.79
N GLN A 89 -13.88 -0.76 -6.07
CA GLN A 89 -15.05 -0.65 -6.95
C GLN A 89 -15.79 -1.99 -7.17
N LEU A 90 -15.41 -3.05 -6.42
CA LEU A 90 -16.05 -4.37 -6.48
C LEU A 90 -17.59 -4.30 -6.39
N THR A 91 -18.27 -5.01 -7.29
CA THR A 91 -19.74 -4.95 -7.41
C THR A 91 -20.48 -6.06 -6.64
N THR A 92 -19.74 -6.96 -5.98
CA THR A 92 -20.29 -8.01 -5.12
C THR A 92 -21.24 -7.46 -4.04
N SER A 93 -22.26 -8.23 -3.66
CA SER A 93 -23.17 -7.87 -2.56
C SER A 93 -22.65 -8.28 -1.17
N ASP A 94 -21.52 -8.99 -1.10
CA ASP A 94 -20.87 -9.35 0.16
C ASP A 94 -20.13 -8.13 0.74
N SER A 95 -20.66 -7.58 1.84
CA SER A 95 -20.11 -6.39 2.50
C SER A 95 -18.71 -6.61 3.08
N THR A 96 -18.34 -7.85 3.42
CA THR A 96 -16.99 -8.17 3.91
C THR A 96 -15.99 -8.05 2.77
N ILE A 97 -16.34 -8.59 1.59
CA ILE A 97 -15.49 -8.52 0.41
C ILE A 97 -15.39 -7.07 -0.09
N GLN A 98 -16.49 -6.31 -0.08
CA GLN A 98 -16.46 -4.86 -0.39
C GLN A 98 -15.51 -4.11 0.55
N GLN A 99 -15.58 -4.37 1.86
CA GLN A 99 -14.70 -3.72 2.83
C GLN A 99 -13.23 -4.10 2.61
N GLN A 100 -12.93 -5.37 2.30
CA GLN A 100 -11.57 -5.77 1.93
C GLN A 100 -11.09 -5.03 0.67
N GLY A 101 -11.95 -4.82 -0.32
CA GLY A 101 -11.65 -4.02 -1.51
C GLY A 101 -11.20 -2.59 -1.17
N VAL A 102 -11.92 -1.92 -0.26
CA VAL A 102 -11.56 -0.59 0.24
C VAL A 102 -10.20 -0.60 0.97
N GLU A 103 -9.97 -1.59 1.84
CA GLU A 103 -8.69 -1.69 2.58
C GLU A 103 -7.51 -2.04 1.66
N ILE A 104 -7.73 -2.82 0.59
CA ILE A 104 -6.71 -3.09 -0.45
C ILE A 104 -6.27 -1.79 -1.13
N SER A 105 -7.21 -0.92 -1.53
CA SER A 105 -6.86 0.36 -2.13
C SER A 105 -6.10 1.27 -1.15
N LYS A 106 -6.52 1.34 0.12
CA LYS A 106 -5.77 2.09 1.15
C LYS A 106 -4.37 1.52 1.40
N PHE A 107 -4.24 0.19 1.42
CA PHE A 107 -2.95 -0.48 1.55
C PHE A 107 -2.00 -0.07 0.42
N PHE A 108 -2.48 -0.09 -0.83
CA PHE A 108 -1.63 0.27 -1.96
C PHE A 108 -1.29 1.75 -2.07
N ASP A 109 -2.11 2.63 -1.49
CA ASP A 109 -1.79 4.06 -1.36
C ASP A 109 -0.51 4.29 -0.53
N ILE A 110 -0.30 3.49 0.52
CA ILE A 110 0.94 3.51 1.32
C ILE A 110 2.06 2.73 0.62
N TYR A 111 1.75 1.55 0.07
CA TYR A 111 2.73 0.68 -0.58
C TYR A 111 3.47 1.39 -1.73
N GLN A 112 2.73 2.15 -2.54
CA GLN A 112 3.29 2.81 -3.72
C GLN A 112 4.31 3.91 -3.41
N ASN A 113 4.23 4.52 -2.22
CA ASN A 113 5.13 5.60 -1.79
C ASN A 113 6.59 5.13 -1.66
N SER A 114 6.83 3.82 -1.64
CA SER A 114 8.19 3.26 -1.68
C SER A 114 8.82 3.28 -3.07
N PHE A 115 8.03 3.56 -4.12
CA PHE A 115 8.44 3.40 -5.52
C PHE A 115 8.13 4.62 -6.39
N GLN A 116 7.26 5.53 -5.94
CA GLN A 116 6.77 6.66 -6.71
C GLN A 116 7.01 7.99 -5.96
N HIS A 117 7.54 8.97 -6.68
CA HIS A 117 7.69 10.34 -6.19
C HIS A 117 6.35 11.08 -6.20
N LYS A 118 6.14 11.95 -5.22
CA LYS A 118 4.95 12.80 -5.08
C LYS A 118 4.60 13.66 -6.30
N ASN A 119 5.58 14.00 -7.14
CA ASN A 119 5.45 14.96 -8.25
C ASN A 119 5.30 14.31 -9.64
N LYS A 120 5.03 13.01 -9.75
CA LYS A 120 4.65 12.42 -11.05
C LYS A 120 3.15 12.60 -11.23
N PRO A 121 2.70 13.25 -12.32
CA PRO A 121 1.27 13.36 -12.59
C PRO A 121 0.67 11.95 -12.67
N ASP A 122 -0.44 11.74 -11.95
CA ASP A 122 -1.30 10.58 -12.17
C ASP A 122 -1.79 10.66 -13.61
N VAL A 123 -1.10 9.94 -14.49
CA VAL A 123 -1.70 9.49 -15.74
C VAL A 123 -2.70 8.41 -15.35
N GLY A 124 -3.87 8.88 -14.92
CA GLY A 124 -5.04 8.03 -14.69
C GLY A 124 -5.24 7.16 -15.92
N PHE A 125 -5.41 5.87 -15.68
CA PHE A 125 -5.92 4.93 -16.67
C PHE A 125 -7.44 4.97 -16.65
#